data_AF-A0A935JGM1-F1
#
_entry.id   AF-A0A935JGM1-F1
#
_cell.length_a   1.000
_cell.length_b   1.000
_cell.length_c   1.000
_cell.angle_alpha   90.00
_cell.angle_beta   90.00
_cell.angle_gamma   90.00
#
_symmetry.space_group_name_H-M   'P 1'
#
loop_
_entity.id
_entity.type
_entity.pdbx_description
1 polymer ?
#
loop_
_entity_poly.entity_id
_entity_poly.type
_entity_poly.pdbx_seq_one_letter_code
_entity_poly.pdbx_strand_id
1 'polypeptide(L)'
;MMVSAQQKQAITDKEITTFETAKVFATFKSTKVILSHSVDMLRKSQLDVRILHRFGYVNKGIKELFGLDEASMHLGFNYGLTDNISLGIGRSTYRKELDGFIKWRILQQTSGQKQCLYRWFWLQAVQFGQKKALLLQSLLQPTGFPIIFR
;
A
#
# COMPACT_ATOMS: atom_id res chain seq x y z
N MET A 1 -6.34 61.85 10.98
CA MET A 1 -5.30 60.94 11.49
C MET A 1 -4.82 60.09 10.31
N MET A 2 -3.79 60.53 9.58
CA MET A 2 -3.28 59.83 8.39
C MET A 2 -2.22 58.82 8.83
N VAL A 3 -2.52 57.53 8.67
CA VAL A 3 -1.57 56.43 8.93
C VAL A 3 -0.49 56.46 7.85
N SER A 4 0.79 56.47 8.24
CA SER A 4 1.90 56.61 7.31
C SER A 4 2.01 55.41 6.36
N ALA A 5 2.49 55.63 5.14
CA ALA A 5 2.65 54.57 4.12
C ALA A 5 3.57 53.44 4.60
N GLN A 6 4.55 53.77 5.46
CA GLN A 6 5.44 52.80 6.12
C GLN A 6 4.69 51.89 7.09
N GLN A 7 3.67 52.42 7.77
CA GLN A 7 2.84 51.66 8.70
C GLN A 7 1.86 50.75 7.95
N LYS A 8 1.37 51.18 6.78
CA LYS A 8 0.56 50.36 5.86
C LYS A 8 1.37 49.20 5.28
N GLN A 9 2.60 49.45 4.86
CA GLN A 9 3.54 48.41 4.41
C GLN A 9 3.87 47.42 5.53
N ALA A 10 4.18 47.89 6.74
CA ALA A 10 4.45 47.02 7.89
C ALA A 10 3.24 46.16 8.34
N ILE A 11 2.01 46.55 7.99
CA ILE A 11 0.80 45.74 8.21
C ILE A 11 0.65 44.70 7.08
N THR A 12 0.88 45.10 5.82
CA THR A 12 0.89 44.21 4.65
C THR A 12 1.98 43.12 4.75
N ASP A 13 3.18 43.47 5.25
CA ASP A 13 4.30 42.53 5.40
C ASP A 13 4.04 41.52 6.55
N LYS A 14 3.22 41.89 7.54
CA LYS A 14 2.77 41.00 8.62
C LYS A 14 1.66 40.04 8.18
N GLU A 15 0.88 40.41 7.17
CA GLU A 15 -0.17 39.56 6.59
C GLU A 15 0.42 38.53 5.61
N ILE A 16 1.56 38.84 4.98
CA ILE A 16 2.26 37.96 4.03
C ILE A 16 3.19 36.94 4.74
N THR A 17 3.53 37.16 6.02
CA THR A 17 4.47 36.30 6.79
C THR A 17 3.82 35.22 7.65
N THR A 18 2.51 34.99 7.52
CA THR A 18 1.89 33.75 8.01
C THR A 18 2.10 32.65 6.98
N PHE A 19 3.19 31.90 7.11
CA PHE A 19 3.35 30.62 6.43
C PHE A 19 2.23 29.68 6.91
N GLU A 20 1.14 29.57 6.15
CA GLU A 20 0.09 28.61 6.45
C GLU A 20 0.69 27.22 6.56
N THR A 21 0.30 26.50 7.62
CA THR A 21 0.77 25.14 7.83
C THR A 21 0.01 24.23 6.88
N ALA A 22 0.59 23.98 5.69
CA ALA A 22 0.01 23.11 4.69
C ALA A 22 0.42 21.66 4.95
N LYS A 23 -0.53 20.73 4.87
CA LYS A 23 -0.23 19.29 4.91
C LYS A 23 0.52 18.89 3.64
N VAL A 24 1.58 18.10 3.79
CA VAL A 24 2.32 17.55 2.64
C VAL A 24 1.52 16.41 2.04
N PHE A 25 1.22 16.51 0.74
CA PHE A 25 0.53 15.49 -0.03
C PHE A 25 1.36 15.12 -1.27
N ALA A 26 1.13 13.91 -1.80
CA ALA A 26 1.71 13.44 -3.06
C ALA A 26 3.25 13.43 -3.08
N THR A 27 3.88 12.96 -1.99
CA THR A 27 5.33 12.69 -1.97
C THR A 27 5.71 11.62 -3.00
N PHE A 28 4.82 10.66 -3.21
CA PHE A 28 4.82 9.65 -4.25
C PHE A 28 3.53 9.76 -5.07
N LYS A 29 3.64 9.40 -6.35
CA LYS A 29 2.51 9.39 -7.28
C LYS A 29 1.54 8.21 -7.05
N SER A 30 1.95 7.18 -6.29
CA SER A 30 1.19 5.96 -6.07
C SER A 30 1.32 5.45 -4.64
N THR A 31 0.34 4.63 -4.22
CA THR A 31 0.25 3.97 -2.91
C THR A 31 1.30 2.88 -2.68
N LYS A 32 1.96 2.40 -3.75
CA LYS A 32 3.12 1.51 -3.65
C LYS A 32 4.23 1.97 -4.59
N VAL A 33 5.45 1.73 -4.16
CA VAL A 33 6.65 1.80 -4.99
C VAL A 33 7.02 0.36 -5.34
N ILE A 34 6.77 -0.03 -6.59
CA ILE A 34 6.92 -1.40 -7.09
C ILE A 34 6.01 -2.36 -6.31
N LEU A 35 6.51 -3.04 -5.28
CA LEU A 35 5.77 -3.97 -4.42
C LEU A 35 5.62 -3.45 -2.98
N SER A 36 6.41 -2.43 -2.59
CA SER A 36 6.44 -1.90 -1.23
C SER A 36 5.43 -0.78 -1.02
N HIS A 37 4.83 -0.67 0.16
CA HIS A 37 3.89 0.40 0.48
C HIS A 37 4.61 1.76 0.56
N SER A 38 4.09 2.76 -0.14
CA SER A 38 4.58 4.14 -0.05
C SER A 38 4.01 4.84 1.20
N VAL A 39 4.37 6.10 1.44
CA VAL A 39 3.76 6.90 2.52
C VAL A 39 2.43 7.53 2.11
N ASP A 40 2.11 7.52 0.81
CA ASP A 40 0.86 8.09 0.30
C ASP A 40 -0.33 7.15 0.51
N MET A 41 -1.48 7.77 0.71
CA MET A 41 -2.74 7.10 1.04
C MET A 41 -3.73 7.33 -0.09
N LEU A 42 -4.67 6.40 -0.24
CA LEU A 42 -5.85 6.61 -1.07
C LEU A 42 -6.72 7.68 -0.43
N ARG A 43 -7.28 8.56 -1.26
CA ARG A 43 -8.29 9.53 -0.83
C ARG A 43 -9.57 8.79 -0.42
N LYS A 44 -10.38 9.44 0.40
CA LYS A 44 -11.71 8.93 0.78
C LYS A 44 -12.51 8.51 -0.45
N SER A 45 -13.10 7.31 -0.39
CA SER A 45 -13.95 6.71 -1.43
C SER A 45 -13.24 6.43 -2.75
N GLN A 46 -11.90 6.39 -2.77
CA GLN A 46 -11.14 6.00 -3.96
C GLN A 46 -10.83 4.49 -3.94
N LEU A 47 -11.11 3.82 -5.06
CA LEU A 47 -10.75 2.43 -5.31
C LEU A 47 -9.56 2.37 -6.28
N ASP A 48 -8.51 1.66 -5.91
CA ASP A 48 -7.36 1.35 -6.75
C ASP A 48 -7.31 -0.17 -6.99
N VAL A 49 -7.56 -0.55 -8.24
CA VAL A 49 -7.48 -1.94 -8.71
C VAL A 49 -6.15 -2.13 -9.40
N ARG A 50 -5.34 -3.09 -8.91
CA ARG A 50 -4.01 -3.35 -9.41
C ARG A 50 -3.85 -4.78 -9.87
N ILE A 51 -3.44 -4.93 -11.12
CA ILE A 51 -3.13 -6.22 -11.73
C ILE A 51 -1.63 -6.25 -11.96
N LEU A 52 -0.91 -7.09 -11.22
CA LEU A 52 0.50 -7.36 -11.44
C LEU A 52 0.63 -8.68 -12.18
N HIS A 53 1.22 -8.62 -13.36
CA HIS A 53 1.54 -9.79 -14.16
C HIS A 53 3.06 -9.92 -14.20
N ARG A 54 3.61 -10.99 -13.64
CA ARG A 54 5.03 -11.31 -13.73
C ARG A 54 5.21 -12.45 -14.72
N PHE A 55 5.92 -12.14 -15.80
CA PHE A 55 6.31 -13.10 -16.83
C PHE A 55 7.47 -13.99 -16.37
N GLY A 56 7.47 -15.22 -16.86
CA GLY A 56 8.52 -16.21 -16.63
C GLY A 56 9.78 -15.93 -17.45
N TYR A 57 10.71 -16.88 -17.46
CA TYR A 57 11.95 -16.72 -18.21
C TYR A 57 11.72 -16.85 -19.71
N VAL A 58 12.29 -15.93 -20.48
CA VAL A 58 12.18 -15.86 -21.95
C VAL A 58 12.91 -17.03 -22.64
N ASN A 59 13.86 -17.67 -21.96
CA ASN A 59 14.74 -18.71 -22.50
C ASN A 59 14.06 -20.08 -22.76
N LYS A 60 12.78 -20.23 -22.45
CA LYS A 60 12.04 -21.50 -22.60
C LYS A 60 11.44 -21.73 -24.00
N GLY A 61 11.64 -20.81 -24.93
CA GLY A 61 11.28 -20.95 -26.34
C GLY A 61 9.78 -20.81 -26.64
N ILE A 62 9.37 -21.17 -27.87
CA ILE A 62 8.00 -21.00 -28.39
C ILE A 62 6.98 -21.88 -27.65
N LYS A 63 7.42 -23.00 -27.04
CA LYS A 63 6.54 -23.93 -26.33
C LYS A 63 5.87 -23.33 -25.09
N GLU A 64 6.57 -22.45 -24.38
CA GLU A 64 5.98 -21.66 -23.27
C GLU A 64 5.66 -20.22 -23.72
N LEU A 65 5.54 -19.99 -25.04
CA LEU A 65 5.31 -18.67 -25.64
C LEU A 65 6.26 -17.60 -25.08
N PHE A 66 7.56 -17.89 -24.99
CA PHE A 66 8.57 -16.97 -24.42
C PHE A 66 8.32 -16.58 -22.94
N GLY A 67 7.76 -17.48 -22.14
CA GLY A 67 7.47 -17.23 -20.73
C GLY A 67 6.18 -16.44 -20.49
N LEU A 68 5.32 -16.32 -21.51
CA LEU A 68 3.96 -15.79 -21.38
C LEU A 68 3.03 -16.79 -20.66
N ASP A 69 3.27 -18.09 -20.81
CA ASP A 69 2.44 -19.15 -20.21
C ASP A 69 2.81 -19.42 -18.74
N GLU A 70 4.10 -19.37 -18.39
CA GLU A 70 4.58 -19.42 -17.01
C GLU A 70 4.47 -18.03 -16.35
N ALA A 71 3.24 -17.61 -16.05
CA ALA A 71 2.96 -16.31 -15.46
C ALA A 71 2.37 -16.40 -14.05
N SER A 72 2.88 -15.57 -13.15
CA SER A 72 2.26 -15.33 -11.85
C SER A 72 1.49 -14.02 -11.90
N MET A 73 0.19 -14.12 -11.63
CA MET A 73 -0.71 -12.96 -11.55
C MET A 73 -1.02 -12.64 -10.09
N HIS A 74 -1.05 -11.37 -9.75
CA HIS A 74 -1.58 -10.87 -8.49
C HIS A 74 -2.63 -9.79 -8.77
N LEU A 75 -3.82 -9.99 -8.24
CA LEU A 75 -4.94 -9.06 -8.32
C LEU A 75 -5.14 -8.43 -6.95
N GLY A 76 -4.93 -7.12 -6.84
CA GLY A 76 -5.11 -6.36 -5.61
C GLY A 76 -6.22 -5.32 -5.74
N PHE A 77 -7.05 -5.21 -4.71
CA PHE A 77 -8.11 -4.23 -4.55
C PHE A 77 -7.81 -3.39 -3.30
N ASN A 78 -7.59 -2.09 -3.49
CA ASN A 78 -7.30 -1.16 -2.40
C ASN A 78 -8.39 -0.10 -2.32
N TYR A 79 -8.98 0.10 -1.14
CA TYR A 79 -10.06 1.04 -0.91
C TYR A 79 -9.69 2.04 0.19
N GLY A 80 -9.85 3.33 -0.10
CA GLY A 80 -9.68 4.42 0.85
C GLY A 80 -10.96 4.66 1.66
N LEU A 81 -11.01 4.21 2.91
CA LEU A 81 -12.16 4.43 3.78
C LEU A 81 -12.25 5.90 4.22
N THR A 82 -11.10 6.47 4.58
CA THR A 82 -10.90 7.87 4.98
C THR A 82 -9.53 8.34 4.47
N ASP A 83 -9.25 9.64 4.41
CA ASP A 83 -7.93 10.17 3.99
C ASP A 83 -6.74 9.69 4.85
N ASN A 84 -7.03 9.05 5.99
CA ASN A 84 -6.06 8.48 6.92
C ASN A 84 -6.09 6.95 7.01
N ILE A 85 -7.11 6.27 6.47
CA ILE A 85 -7.30 4.81 6.60
C ILE A 85 -7.56 4.20 5.23
N SER A 86 -6.76 3.21 4.86
CA SER A 86 -6.93 2.44 3.64
C SER A 86 -6.89 0.95 3.95
N LEU A 87 -7.74 0.19 3.28
CA LEU A 87 -7.84 -1.26 3.39
C LEU A 87 -7.51 -1.85 2.02
N GLY A 88 -6.90 -3.02 1.98
CA GLY A 88 -6.65 -3.71 0.73
C GLY A 88 -6.76 -5.22 0.89
N ILE A 89 -7.23 -5.87 -0.16
CA ILE A 89 -7.26 -7.33 -0.29
C ILE A 89 -6.70 -7.71 -1.64
N GLY A 90 -6.02 -8.84 -1.70
CA GLY A 90 -5.37 -9.34 -2.89
C GLY A 90 -5.46 -10.84 -2.97
N ARG A 91 -5.34 -11.33 -4.20
CA ARG A 91 -5.21 -12.75 -4.51
C ARG A 91 -4.09 -12.93 -5.49
N SER A 92 -3.17 -13.82 -5.16
CA SER A 92 -2.11 -14.27 -6.06
C SER A 92 -2.44 -15.64 -6.64
N THR A 93 -2.24 -15.81 -7.94
CA THR A 93 -2.23 -17.12 -8.60
C THR A 93 -1.00 -17.92 -8.16
N TYR A 94 0.08 -17.24 -7.78
CA TYR A 94 1.24 -17.90 -7.18
C TYR A 94 0.86 -18.48 -5.82
N ARG A 95 0.86 -19.81 -5.72
CA ARG A 95 0.46 -20.59 -4.52
C ARG A 95 -0.97 -20.37 -4.04
N LYS A 96 -1.84 -19.74 -4.86
CA LYS A 96 -3.24 -19.44 -4.52
C LYS A 96 -3.36 -18.67 -3.20
N GLU A 97 -2.38 -17.82 -2.89
CA GLU A 97 -2.34 -17.07 -1.63
C GLU A 97 -3.35 -15.93 -1.67
N LEU A 98 -4.10 -15.78 -0.57
CA LEU A 98 -4.95 -14.63 -0.30
C LEU A 98 -4.23 -13.74 0.71
N ASP A 99 -4.13 -12.47 0.40
CA ASP A 99 -3.39 -11.50 1.18
C ASP A 99 -4.27 -10.27 1.43
N GLY A 100 -4.19 -9.68 2.62
CA GLY A 100 -4.93 -8.45 2.93
C GLY A 100 -4.13 -7.55 3.83
N PHE A 101 -4.32 -6.24 3.72
CA PHE A 101 -3.64 -5.26 4.55
C PHE A 101 -4.57 -4.14 5.02
N ILE A 102 -4.23 -3.61 6.18
CA ILE A 102 -4.83 -2.39 6.74
C ILE A 102 -3.70 -1.39 6.91
N LYS A 103 -3.88 -0.20 6.35
CA LYS A 103 -2.92 0.90 6.45
C LYS A 103 -3.59 2.08 7.13
N TRP A 104 -2.94 2.58 8.18
CA TRP A 104 -3.44 3.72 8.96
C TRP A 104 -2.32 4.74 9.16
N ARG A 105 -2.64 6.02 8.92
CA ARG A 105 -1.74 7.17 9.13
C ARG A 105 -2.19 7.96 10.36
N ILE A 106 -1.40 7.87 11.43
CA ILE A 106 -1.64 8.57 12.72
C ILE A 106 -1.17 10.04 12.64
N LEU A 107 0.00 10.30 12.04
CA LEU A 107 0.60 11.63 11.93
C LEU A 107 0.97 11.92 10.48
N GLN A 108 0.86 13.18 10.05
CA GLN A 108 1.18 13.63 8.70
C GLN A 108 2.15 14.81 8.77
N GLN A 109 3.16 14.80 7.88
CA GLN A 109 4.10 15.90 7.75
C GLN A 109 3.38 17.16 7.25
N THR A 110 3.73 18.30 7.85
CA THR A 110 3.27 19.63 7.45
C THR A 110 4.46 20.46 6.98
N SER A 111 4.28 21.22 5.89
CA SER A 111 5.23 22.23 5.43
C SER A 111 4.85 23.57 6.07
N GLY A 112 5.77 24.19 6.83
CA GLY A 112 5.54 25.47 7.52
C GLY A 112 6.46 25.70 8.73
N GLN A 113 6.25 26.82 9.44
CA GLN A 113 7.04 27.27 10.60
C GLN A 113 7.04 26.27 11.78
N LYS A 114 5.94 25.52 11.95
CA LYS A 114 5.91 24.35 12.85
C LYS A 114 6.27 23.11 12.04
N GLN A 115 7.57 22.93 11.79
CA GLN A 115 8.08 21.66 11.28
C GLN A 115 7.87 20.61 12.37
N CYS A 116 6.76 19.89 12.25
CA CYS A 116 6.43 18.79 13.13
C CYS A 116 7.34 17.60 12.79
N LEU A 117 8.53 17.60 13.41
CA LEU A 117 9.63 16.68 13.13
C LEU A 117 9.43 15.34 13.88
N TYR A 118 8.30 14.65 13.68
CA TYR A 118 8.14 13.28 14.18
C TYR A 118 8.64 12.29 13.14
N ARG A 119 9.96 12.16 13.06
CA ARG A 119 10.66 11.09 12.33
C ARG A 119 10.67 9.79 13.15
N TRP A 120 9.49 9.30 13.52
CA TRP A 120 9.31 7.95 14.06
C TRP A 120 8.21 7.28 13.25
N PHE A 121 8.63 6.75 12.11
CA PHE A 121 7.80 6.01 11.18
C PHE A 121 7.47 4.64 11.78
N TRP A 122 6.39 4.53 12.55
CA TRP A 122 5.79 3.23 12.86
C TRP A 122 4.54 3.07 12.01
N LEU A 123 4.75 2.65 10.76
CA LEU A 123 3.69 2.25 9.86
C LEU A 123 3.42 0.76 10.07
N GLN A 124 2.49 0.42 10.97
CA GLN A 124 2.00 -0.95 11.03
C GLN A 124 0.98 -1.16 9.92
N ALA A 125 1.46 -1.66 8.78
CA ALA A 125 0.61 -2.39 7.86
C ALA A 125 0.49 -3.82 8.39
N VAL A 126 -0.66 -4.17 8.97
CA VAL A 126 -0.90 -5.57 9.35
C VAL A 126 -1.32 -6.30 8.07
N GLN A 127 -0.41 -7.11 7.55
CA GLN A 127 -0.68 -7.99 6.42
C GLN A 127 -1.17 -9.34 6.95
N PHE A 128 -2.42 -9.69 6.68
CA PHE A 128 -2.95 -11.03 6.92
C PHE A 128 -2.77 -11.86 5.65
N GLY A 129 -1.79 -12.77 5.64
CA GLY A 129 -1.63 -13.78 4.61
C GLY A 129 -2.29 -15.09 5.04
N GLN A 130 -3.37 -15.51 4.37
CA GLN A 130 -4.00 -16.80 4.64
C GLN A 130 -3.24 -17.91 3.89
N LYS A 131 -2.30 -18.58 4.57
CA LYS A 131 -1.71 -19.83 4.08
C LYS A 131 -2.63 -21.01 4.40
N LYS A 132 -3.75 -21.16 3.68
CA LYS A 132 -4.58 -22.36 3.81
C LYS A 132 -5.17 -22.81 2.46
N ALA A 133 -4.48 -23.77 1.84
CA ALA A 133 -5.09 -24.66 0.85
C ALA A 133 -4.45 -26.07 0.76
N LEU A 134 -3.45 -26.41 1.61
CA LEU A 134 -2.79 -27.73 1.58
C LEU A 134 -2.99 -28.59 2.84
N LEU A 135 -3.48 -28.02 3.95
CA LEU A 135 -3.68 -28.78 5.20
C LEU A 135 -5.03 -29.51 5.28
N LEU A 136 -5.96 -29.27 4.36
CA LEU A 136 -7.28 -29.93 4.37
C LEU A 136 -7.30 -31.25 3.59
N GLN A 137 -6.26 -31.57 2.82
CA GLN A 137 -6.19 -32.80 2.02
C GLN A 137 -5.41 -33.94 2.72
N SER A 138 -4.61 -33.64 3.74
CA SER A 138 -3.96 -34.66 4.60
C SER A 138 -4.87 -35.22 5.69
N LEU A 139 -6.02 -34.59 5.95
CA LEU A 139 -7.00 -35.00 6.98
C LEU A 139 -8.09 -35.95 6.45
N LEU A 140 -8.06 -36.25 5.15
CA LEU A 140 -8.99 -37.15 4.43
C LEU A 140 -8.26 -38.35 3.81
N GLN A 141 -7.10 -38.73 4.34
CA GLN A 141 -6.49 -40.03 4.05
C GLN A 141 -6.86 -40.98 5.19
N PRO A 142 -7.74 -41.98 4.99
CA PRO A 142 -7.86 -43.05 5.97
C PRO A 142 -6.50 -43.74 6.04
N THR A 143 -5.87 -43.69 7.21
CA THR A 143 -4.62 -44.40 7.50
C THR A 143 -4.87 -45.89 7.41
N GLY A 144 -4.61 -46.47 6.24
CA GLY A 144 -4.51 -47.91 6.03
C GLY A 144 -3.18 -48.41 6.58
N PHE A 145 -3.17 -48.85 7.84
CA PHE A 145 -2.05 -49.54 8.46
C PHE A 145 -1.87 -50.92 7.80
N PRO A 146 -0.69 -51.29 7.28
CA PRO A 146 -0.48 -52.66 6.82
C PRO A 146 -0.30 -53.56 8.05
N ILE A 147 -1.29 -54.42 8.32
CA ILE A 147 -1.13 -55.54 9.24
C ILE A 147 -0.27 -56.58 8.52
N ILE A 148 0.99 -56.71 8.95
CA ILE A 148 1.87 -57.80 8.56
C ILE A 148 1.34 -59.07 9.24
N PHE A 149 0.71 -59.95 8.47
CA PHE A 149 0.58 -61.35 8.85
C PHE A 149 1.40 -62.20 7.89
N ARG A 150 2.31 -62.96 8.51
CA ARG A 150 3.12 -64.08 8.00
C ARG A 150 4.48 -63.74 7.41
#